data_AF-A0A7S0WCM6-F1
#
_entry.id   AF-A0A7S0WCM6-F1
#
_cell.length_a   1.000
_cell.length_b   1.000
_cell.length_c   1.000
_cell.angle_alpha   90.00
_cell.angle_beta   90.00
_cell.angle_gamma   90.00
#
_symmetry.space_group_name_H-M   'P 1'
#
loop_
_entity.id
_entity.type
_entity.pdbx_description
1 polymer ?
#
loop_
_entity_poly.entity_id
_entity_poly.type
_entity_poly.pdbx_seq_one_letter_code
_entity_poly.pdbx_strand_id
1 'polypeptide(L)'
;SSHLQPGLAPPPPPAFCAPPCTHGAFRGAGLPLHGPPLLKQLRVEHGGTCTSPRGFSGGSIGSLRRARGVRMRKATPPPARMGGGTEGLKDGEEYELVRAGVSDTWTVRAVAYGDQEVGETFHPQVGVREEGETLYVRQLQMRERCCEAGEYVVWDVGLGAAGNAIVALEALDDAGCARARVVSFDRTIGALRFALANAGRLGYLEGWEGRLEGLAGCGSAEFEMPGGCEVAWDCVVGDFPALLRDSPVGTWPPPHAVMYDAFSPAKCPDMWSLKHLTRLREHVGAGGGG
;
A
#
# COMPACT_ATOMS: atom_id res chain seq x y z
N SER A 1 26.70 -49.19 55.80
CA SER A 1 26.57 -48.01 54.91
C SER A 1 26.93 -48.47 53.51
N SER A 2 26.01 -48.73 52.60
CA SER A 2 25.14 -47.72 51.98
C SER A 2 24.01 -48.43 51.21
N HIS A 3 22.77 -48.01 51.45
CA HIS A 3 21.59 -48.42 50.69
C HIS A 3 21.45 -47.52 49.45
N LEU A 4 21.37 -48.13 48.27
CA LEU A 4 20.97 -47.47 47.02
C LEU A 4 19.45 -47.28 47.00
N GLN A 5 18.99 -46.04 46.84
CA GLN A 5 17.60 -45.72 46.49
C GLN A 5 17.42 -45.68 44.97
N PRO A 6 16.25 -46.10 44.43
CA PRO A 6 15.94 -45.95 43.01
C PRO A 6 15.44 -44.52 42.69
N GLY A 7 15.84 -44.02 41.53
CA GLY A 7 15.62 -42.65 41.07
C GLY A 7 14.16 -42.31 40.75
N LEU A 8 13.77 -41.08 41.12
CA LEU A 8 12.56 -40.42 40.63
C LEU A 8 12.77 -39.92 39.20
N ALA A 9 11.78 -40.14 38.33
CA ALA A 9 11.70 -39.50 37.02
C ALA A 9 11.38 -38.00 37.16
N PRO A 10 11.89 -37.14 36.25
CA PRO A 10 11.61 -35.70 36.29
C PRO A 10 10.14 -35.39 35.91
N PRO A 11 9.57 -34.30 36.45
CA PRO A 11 8.20 -33.90 36.13
C PRO A 11 8.07 -33.35 34.70
N PRO A 12 6.87 -33.44 34.08
CA PRO A 12 6.62 -32.84 32.77
C PRO A 12 6.62 -31.30 32.85
N PRO A 13 6.91 -30.60 31.73
CA PRO A 13 6.91 -29.15 31.67
C PRO A 13 5.50 -28.57 31.86
N PRO A 14 5.37 -27.33 32.37
CA PRO A 14 4.08 -26.70 32.61
C PRO A 14 3.36 -26.39 31.29
N ALA A 15 2.06 -26.69 31.25
CA ALA A 15 1.17 -26.30 30.17
C ALA A 15 0.99 -24.77 30.17
N PHE A 16 1.41 -24.11 29.09
CA PHE A 16 1.07 -22.71 28.85
C PHE A 16 -0.41 -22.61 28.47
N CYS A 17 -1.23 -22.12 29.38
CA CYS A 17 -2.57 -21.62 29.07
C CYS A 17 -2.44 -20.30 28.31
N ALA A 18 -2.82 -20.28 27.04
CA ALA A 18 -3.11 -19.05 26.31
C ALA A 18 -4.39 -18.40 26.88
N PRO A 19 -4.44 -17.07 27.08
CA PRO A 19 -5.67 -16.40 27.49
C PRO A 19 -6.66 -16.32 26.32
N PRO A 20 -7.98 -16.40 26.58
CA PRO A 20 -8.98 -16.30 25.53
C PRO A 20 -9.09 -14.86 24.99
N CYS A 21 -9.07 -14.72 23.66
CA CYS A 21 -9.35 -13.49 22.95
C CYS A 21 -10.78 -13.00 23.27
N THR A 22 -10.89 -11.89 24.00
CA THR A 22 -12.17 -11.24 24.28
C THR A 22 -12.62 -10.44 23.05
N HIS A 23 -13.76 -10.85 22.47
CA HIS A 23 -14.48 -10.07 21.48
C HIS A 23 -15.09 -8.82 22.14
N GLY A 24 -14.38 -7.69 22.03
CA GLY A 24 -14.90 -6.38 22.38
C GLY A 24 -15.66 -5.76 21.21
N ALA A 25 -16.99 -5.83 21.23
CA ALA A 25 -17.85 -5.13 20.29
C ALA A 25 -17.76 -3.60 20.50
N PHE A 26 -17.02 -2.90 19.64
CA PHE A 26 -17.08 -1.44 19.55
C PHE A 26 -18.18 -1.01 18.57
N ARG A 27 -19.28 -0.49 19.12
CA ARG A 27 -20.25 0.32 18.38
C ARG A 27 -19.69 1.73 18.23
N GLY A 28 -19.15 2.04 17.04
CA GLY A 28 -18.75 3.40 16.64
C GLY A 28 -19.77 3.99 15.67
N ALA A 29 -20.28 5.17 15.99
CA ALA A 29 -21.29 5.90 15.23
C ALA A 29 -20.80 6.27 13.81
N GLY A 30 -21.72 6.19 12.85
CA GLY A 30 -21.46 6.51 11.45
C GLY A 30 -21.32 8.02 11.19
N LEU A 31 -20.33 8.37 10.37
CA LEU A 31 -20.25 9.62 9.63
C LEU A 31 -20.22 9.27 8.13
N PRO A 32 -20.94 10.00 7.26
CA PRO A 32 -21.06 9.64 5.86
C PRO A 32 -19.82 10.10 5.08
N LEU A 33 -19.05 9.15 4.54
CA LEU A 33 -18.05 9.41 3.51
C LEU A 33 -18.76 9.50 2.15
N HIS A 34 -19.05 10.72 1.69
CA HIS A 34 -19.38 10.99 0.29
C HIS A 34 -18.13 11.52 -0.42
N GLY A 35 -17.46 10.62 -1.14
CA GLY A 35 -16.47 10.92 -2.18
C GLY A 35 -16.49 9.80 -3.21
N PRO A 36 -16.29 10.07 -4.52
CA PRO A 36 -16.28 9.02 -5.53
C PRO A 36 -15.08 8.08 -5.28
N PRO A 37 -15.22 6.77 -5.54
CA PRO A 37 -14.11 5.84 -5.38
C PRO A 37 -13.00 6.15 -6.41
N LEU A 38 -11.81 6.47 -5.92
CA LEU A 38 -10.59 6.43 -6.72
C LEU A 38 -10.24 4.96 -6.96
N LEU A 39 -10.29 4.53 -8.22
CA LEU A 39 -9.82 3.22 -8.66
C LEU A 39 -8.31 3.11 -8.42
N LYS A 40 -7.89 2.61 -7.24
CA LYS A 40 -6.50 2.21 -6.92
C LYS A 40 -6.39 0.71 -6.54
N GLN A 41 -7.35 -0.11 -6.93
CA GLN A 41 -7.57 -1.42 -6.27
C GLN A 41 -7.50 -2.60 -7.23
N LEU A 42 -6.74 -3.63 -6.86
CA LEU A 42 -6.90 -5.00 -7.32
C LEU A 42 -6.85 -5.94 -6.11
N ARG A 43 -8.01 -6.49 -5.73
CA ARG A 43 -8.12 -7.52 -4.70
C ARG A 43 -8.03 -8.90 -5.34
N VAL A 44 -7.18 -9.76 -4.80
CA VAL A 44 -7.12 -11.18 -5.18
C VAL A 44 -7.98 -11.95 -4.18
N GLU A 45 -9.12 -12.46 -4.65
CA GLU A 45 -9.97 -13.35 -3.85
C GLU A 45 -9.68 -14.80 -4.24
N HIS A 46 -9.33 -15.63 -3.26
CA HIS A 46 -9.32 -17.08 -3.42
C HIS A 46 -10.74 -17.60 -3.24
N GLY A 47 -11.37 -18.01 -4.34
CA GLY A 47 -12.78 -18.39 -4.37
C GLY A 47 -13.05 -19.73 -3.68
N GLY A 48 -13.60 -19.69 -2.46
CA GLY A 48 -14.35 -20.80 -1.86
C GLY A 48 -15.85 -20.58 -2.07
N THR A 49 -16.49 -21.40 -2.89
CA THR A 49 -17.94 -21.32 -3.13
C THR A 49 -18.73 -21.85 -1.94
N CYS A 50 -19.64 -21.06 -1.40
CA CYS A 50 -20.74 -21.58 -0.58
C CYS A 50 -22.06 -20.93 -1.00
N THR A 51 -22.96 -21.76 -1.53
CA THR A 51 -24.29 -21.43 -2.05
C THR A 51 -25.36 -21.54 -0.95
N SER A 52 -26.22 -20.52 -0.79
CA SER A 52 -27.66 -20.68 -0.52
C SER A 52 -28.41 -19.33 -0.34
N PRO A 53 -29.77 -19.30 -0.39
CA PRO A 53 -30.48 -18.36 -1.26
C PRO A 53 -31.47 -17.40 -0.56
N ARG A 54 -31.81 -16.35 -1.33
CA ARG A 54 -33.09 -15.62 -1.45
C ARG A 54 -33.96 -15.36 -0.22
N GLY A 55 -34.31 -14.08 -0.09
CA GLY A 55 -35.70 -13.67 0.14
C GLY A 55 -35.80 -12.26 0.69
N PHE A 56 -36.27 -11.28 -0.10
CA PHE A 56 -37.03 -10.17 0.45
C PHE A 56 -37.98 -9.57 -0.60
N SER A 57 -39.24 -9.53 -0.22
CA SER A 57 -40.40 -9.06 -0.98
C SER A 57 -40.75 -7.61 -0.65
N GLY A 58 -41.19 -6.87 -1.66
CA GLY A 58 -42.40 -6.02 -1.62
C GLY A 58 -42.38 -4.74 -0.76
N GLY A 59 -42.53 -3.60 -1.44
CA GLY A 59 -42.91 -2.33 -0.82
C GLY A 59 -43.10 -1.21 -1.84
N SER A 60 -44.34 -1.04 -2.31
CA SER A 60 -44.81 0.08 -3.13
C SER A 60 -45.16 1.29 -2.27
N ILE A 61 -44.98 2.50 -2.81
CA ILE A 61 -45.65 3.82 -2.57
C ILE A 61 -44.81 4.80 -3.43
N GLY A 62 -45.28 5.79 -4.18
CA GLY A 62 -46.55 6.45 -4.39
C GLY A 62 -46.22 7.69 -5.24
N SER A 63 -47.09 8.05 -6.20
CA SER A 63 -46.85 9.15 -7.14
C SER A 63 -46.90 10.51 -6.43
N LEU A 64 -46.09 11.50 -6.86
CA LEU A 64 -46.40 12.93 -6.69
C LEU A 64 -45.74 13.81 -7.78
N ARG A 65 -46.63 14.28 -8.68
CA ARG A 65 -46.75 15.58 -9.37
C ARG A 65 -45.52 16.46 -9.69
N ARG A 66 -45.57 16.94 -10.95
CA ARG A 66 -44.83 18.08 -11.54
C ARG A 66 -44.88 19.35 -10.69
N ALA A 67 -43.74 20.01 -10.54
CA ALA A 67 -43.62 21.44 -10.28
C ALA A 67 -42.70 22.11 -11.31
N ARG A 68 -43.06 23.34 -11.67
CA ARG A 68 -42.56 24.14 -12.79
C ARG A 68 -41.24 24.86 -12.47
N GLY A 69 -40.42 25.01 -13.51
CA GLY A 69 -39.56 26.16 -13.84
C GLY A 69 -38.87 26.95 -12.72
N VAL A 70 -37.55 26.73 -12.59
CA VAL A 70 -36.62 27.69 -11.97
C VAL A 70 -35.64 28.17 -13.05
N ARG A 71 -35.59 29.49 -13.26
CA ARG A 71 -34.64 30.16 -14.15
C ARG A 71 -33.23 30.03 -13.57
N MET A 72 -32.29 29.53 -14.37
CA MET A 72 -30.86 29.63 -14.06
C MET A 72 -30.42 31.09 -14.10
N ARG A 73 -29.91 31.61 -12.98
CA ARG A 73 -29.10 32.84 -12.95
C ARG A 73 -27.65 32.43 -13.16
N LYS A 74 -26.97 33.09 -14.11
CA LYS A 74 -25.52 32.94 -14.33
C LYS A 74 -24.79 33.27 -13.03
N ALA A 75 -24.03 32.31 -12.49
CA ALA A 75 -23.12 32.53 -11.38
C ALA A 75 -21.91 33.35 -11.86
N THR A 76 -21.63 34.44 -11.17
CA THR A 76 -20.41 35.25 -11.33
C THR A 76 -19.20 34.42 -10.92
N PRO A 77 -18.07 34.45 -11.65
CA PRO A 77 -16.88 33.72 -11.24
C PRO A 77 -16.34 34.28 -9.91
N PRO A 78 -15.83 33.43 -8.99
CA PRO A 78 -15.18 33.91 -7.78
C PRO A 78 -13.90 34.69 -8.16
N PRO A 79 -13.50 35.69 -7.34
CA PRO A 79 -12.29 36.47 -7.60
C PRO A 79 -11.05 35.57 -7.56
N ALA A 80 -10.10 35.89 -8.45
CA ALA A 80 -8.81 35.23 -8.56
C ALA A 80 -8.16 35.12 -7.17
N ARG A 81 -7.86 33.89 -6.74
CA ARG A 81 -6.98 33.66 -5.59
C ARG A 81 -5.60 34.20 -5.94
N MET A 82 -5.21 35.25 -5.22
CA MET A 82 -3.83 35.72 -5.11
C MET A 82 -2.91 34.54 -4.77
N GLY A 83 -1.81 34.41 -5.52
CA GLY A 83 -0.88 33.29 -5.43
C GLY A 83 -0.27 33.16 -4.03
N GLY A 84 -0.53 32.02 -3.40
CA GLY A 84 0.35 31.50 -2.36
C GLY A 84 1.49 30.79 -3.07
N GLY A 85 2.69 31.39 -3.02
CA GLY A 85 3.88 30.75 -3.54
C GLY A 85 4.15 29.45 -2.78
N THR A 86 4.11 28.33 -3.49
CA THR A 86 4.71 27.08 -3.02
C THR A 86 6.21 27.28 -3.06
N GLU A 87 6.82 27.62 -1.92
CA GLU A 87 8.27 27.59 -1.78
C GLU A 87 8.74 26.13 -1.78
N GLY A 88 8.97 25.59 -2.98
CA GLY A 88 9.68 24.33 -3.17
C GLY A 88 11.18 24.58 -3.14
N LEU A 89 11.93 23.74 -2.42
CA LEU A 89 13.39 23.73 -2.55
C LEU A 89 13.71 22.85 -3.77
N LYS A 90 14.24 23.46 -4.83
CA LYS A 90 14.71 22.72 -6.02
C LYS A 90 16.05 22.07 -5.70
N ASP A 91 16.04 20.77 -5.44
CA ASP A 91 17.25 19.96 -5.21
C ASP A 91 17.60 19.07 -6.43
N GLY A 92 16.91 19.23 -7.56
CA GLY A 92 17.16 18.52 -8.82
C GLY A 92 16.25 18.96 -9.97
N GLU A 93 16.54 18.48 -11.19
CA GLU A 93 15.68 18.71 -12.38
C GLU A 93 14.45 17.77 -12.41
N GLU A 94 14.57 16.57 -11.85
CA GLU A 94 13.51 15.55 -11.88
C GLU A 94 12.64 15.50 -10.62
N TYR A 95 13.18 15.87 -9.46
CA TYR A 95 12.49 15.80 -8.17
C TYR A 95 12.73 17.06 -7.34
N GLU A 96 11.72 17.49 -6.59
CA GLU A 96 11.82 18.61 -5.66
C GLU A 96 11.14 18.29 -4.33
N LEU A 97 11.58 18.98 -3.28
CA LEU A 97 10.91 18.93 -1.98
C LEU A 97 9.86 20.01 -1.88
N VAL A 98 8.64 19.59 -1.55
CA VAL A 98 7.50 20.48 -1.34
C VAL A 98 6.90 20.23 0.04
N ARG A 99 6.29 21.28 0.61
CA ARG A 99 5.54 21.15 1.87
C ARG A 99 4.18 20.52 1.60
N ALA A 100 3.81 19.51 2.37
CA ALA A 100 2.46 18.95 2.34
C ALA A 100 1.47 20.00 2.88
N GLY A 101 0.40 20.30 2.16
CA GLY A 101 -0.33 21.56 2.33
C GLY A 101 -0.93 21.86 3.72
N VAL A 102 -1.15 20.84 4.58
CA VAL A 102 -1.82 20.99 5.88
C VAL A 102 -0.88 20.81 7.08
N SER A 103 0.30 20.20 6.87
CA SER A 103 1.27 19.90 7.91
C SER A 103 2.62 20.57 7.59
N ASP A 104 3.43 20.86 8.61
CA ASP A 104 4.80 21.39 8.41
C ASP A 104 5.78 20.29 7.92
N THR A 105 5.26 19.29 7.21
CA THR A 105 6.00 18.10 6.77
C THR A 105 6.41 18.24 5.32
N TRP A 106 7.58 17.71 4.98
CA TRP A 106 8.07 17.66 3.62
C TRP A 106 7.60 16.39 2.90
N THR A 107 7.39 16.51 1.60
CA THR A 107 7.19 15.37 0.71
C THR A 107 7.94 15.61 -0.60
N VAL A 108 8.12 14.54 -1.36
CA VAL A 108 8.78 14.55 -2.66
C VAL A 108 7.74 14.79 -3.75
N ARG A 109 8.08 15.65 -4.70
CA ARG A 109 7.31 15.86 -5.93
C ARG A 109 8.14 15.47 -7.13
N ALA A 110 7.58 14.65 -8.01
CA ALA A 110 8.17 14.36 -9.31
C ALA A 110 7.87 15.53 -10.25
N VAL A 111 8.91 16.29 -10.59
CA VAL A 111 8.85 17.36 -11.60
C VAL A 111 8.84 16.72 -12.99
N ALA A 112 9.71 15.73 -13.20
CA ALA A 112 9.77 14.91 -14.40
C ALA A 112 9.91 13.43 -14.05
N TYR A 113 9.53 12.54 -14.98
CA TYR A 113 9.69 11.09 -14.86
C TYR A 113 10.00 10.49 -16.23
N GLY A 114 11.28 10.23 -16.49
CA GLY A 114 11.77 10.03 -17.86
C GLY A 114 11.60 11.31 -18.68
N ASP A 115 11.13 11.19 -19.92
CA ASP A 115 10.98 12.33 -20.85
C ASP A 115 9.70 13.17 -20.62
N GLN A 116 8.96 12.92 -19.55
CA GLN A 116 7.65 13.53 -19.31
C GLN A 116 7.64 14.43 -18.08
N GLU A 117 7.11 15.64 -18.23
CA GLU A 117 6.74 16.48 -17.09
C GLU A 117 5.50 15.89 -16.38
N VAL A 118 5.72 15.40 -15.17
CA VAL A 118 4.67 14.79 -14.35
C VAL A 118 4.04 15.86 -13.47
N GLY A 119 4.85 16.52 -12.64
CA GLY A 119 4.42 17.58 -11.73
C GLY A 119 3.53 17.09 -10.59
N GLU A 120 3.52 15.79 -10.29
CA GLU A 120 2.69 15.16 -9.24
C GLU A 120 3.49 14.98 -7.95
N THR A 121 2.83 15.27 -6.83
CA THR A 121 3.41 15.17 -5.48
C THR A 121 3.08 13.81 -4.88
N PHE A 122 4.08 13.14 -4.32
CA PHE A 122 3.84 11.92 -3.54
C PHE A 122 3.16 12.29 -2.22
N HIS A 123 2.14 11.53 -1.83
CA HIS A 123 1.41 11.66 -0.57
C HIS A 123 0.95 13.10 -0.17
N PRO A 124 0.13 13.79 -1.00
CA PRO A 124 -0.02 15.24 -0.93
C PRO A 124 -0.85 15.82 0.23
N GLN A 125 -1.61 15.02 1.00
CA GLN A 125 -2.68 15.56 1.86
C GLN A 125 -2.64 15.20 3.34
N VAL A 126 -2.28 13.96 3.70
CA VAL A 126 -2.37 13.45 5.10
C VAL A 126 -1.04 12.87 5.61
N GLY A 127 0.00 12.89 4.79
CA GLY A 127 1.30 12.32 5.09
C GLY A 127 1.39 10.83 4.76
N VAL A 128 2.62 10.36 4.58
CA VAL A 128 2.94 9.01 4.07
C VAL A 128 2.27 7.90 4.88
N ARG A 129 2.38 7.98 6.22
CA ARG A 129 1.91 6.93 7.13
C ARG A 129 0.40 6.75 7.10
N GLU A 130 -0.35 7.84 7.19
CA GLU A 130 -1.82 7.78 7.21
C GLU A 130 -2.39 7.36 5.85
N GLU A 131 -1.79 7.83 4.76
CA GLU A 131 -2.22 7.47 3.40
C GLU A 131 -1.96 6.00 3.11
N GLY A 132 -0.73 5.50 3.36
CA GLY A 132 -0.37 4.09 3.15
C GLY A 132 -1.23 3.14 4.00
N GLU A 133 -1.46 3.48 5.26
CA GLU A 133 -2.30 2.71 6.17
C GLU A 133 -3.75 2.63 5.66
N THR A 134 -4.30 3.75 5.19
CA THR A 134 -5.70 3.83 4.75
C THR A 134 -5.93 3.20 3.38
N LEU A 135 -5.02 3.43 2.43
CA LEU A 135 -5.19 2.98 1.04
C LEU A 135 -4.80 1.51 0.87
N TYR A 136 -3.76 1.04 1.56
CA TYR A 136 -3.21 -0.29 1.31
C TYR A 136 -3.38 -1.22 2.51
N VAL A 137 -2.83 -0.89 3.68
CA VAL A 137 -2.81 -1.83 4.82
C VAL A 137 -4.21 -2.27 5.21
N ARG A 138 -5.12 -1.31 5.45
CA ARG A 138 -6.50 -1.60 5.88
C ARG A 138 -7.35 -2.20 4.78
N GLN A 139 -7.30 -1.66 3.57
CA GLN A 139 -8.16 -2.14 2.47
C GLN A 139 -7.78 -3.54 1.98
N LEU A 140 -6.48 -3.86 2.00
CA LEU A 140 -5.97 -5.17 1.58
C LEU A 140 -5.93 -6.19 2.72
N GLN A 141 -6.33 -5.77 3.94
CA GLN A 141 -6.40 -6.60 5.15
C GLN A 141 -5.06 -7.29 5.43
N MET A 142 -3.97 -6.52 5.31
CA MET A 142 -2.62 -7.09 5.35
C MET A 142 -2.33 -7.77 6.70
N ARG A 143 -2.72 -7.12 7.80
CA ARG A 143 -2.47 -7.58 9.17
C ARG A 143 -3.19 -8.89 9.48
N GLU A 144 -4.41 -9.06 8.99
CA GLU A 144 -5.17 -10.30 9.20
C GLU A 144 -4.63 -11.43 8.33
N ARG A 145 -4.32 -11.11 7.06
CA ARG A 145 -3.94 -12.14 6.08
C ARG A 145 -2.51 -12.62 6.22
N CYS A 146 -1.61 -11.83 6.81
CA CYS A 146 -0.23 -12.28 7.02
C CYS A 146 -0.13 -13.39 8.06
N CYS A 147 -1.01 -13.40 9.06
CA CYS A 147 -1.06 -14.45 10.08
C CYS A 147 -1.44 -15.84 9.50
N GLU A 148 -2.11 -15.87 8.36
CA GLU A 148 -2.52 -17.09 7.67
C GLU A 148 -1.49 -17.57 6.64
N ALA A 149 -0.49 -16.74 6.33
CA ALA A 149 0.53 -17.01 5.32
C ALA A 149 1.83 -17.51 5.96
N GLY A 150 2.54 -18.42 5.29
CA GLY A 150 3.92 -18.78 5.68
C GLY A 150 4.92 -17.68 5.32
N GLU A 151 4.91 -17.23 4.06
CA GLU A 151 5.60 -16.04 3.57
C GLU A 151 4.55 -15.10 2.96
N TYR A 152 4.49 -13.85 3.41
CA TYR A 152 3.56 -12.85 2.88
C TYR A 152 4.22 -12.02 1.78
N VAL A 153 3.73 -12.18 0.56
CA VAL A 153 4.28 -11.54 -0.64
C VAL A 153 3.48 -10.28 -1.01
N VAL A 154 4.17 -9.15 -1.12
CA VAL A 154 3.62 -7.86 -1.56
C VAL A 154 4.26 -7.44 -2.86
N TRP A 155 3.45 -7.05 -3.85
CA TRP A 155 3.92 -6.28 -4.99
C TRP A 155 3.65 -4.80 -4.75
N ASP A 156 4.67 -3.98 -4.97
CA ASP A 156 4.64 -2.53 -4.80
C ASP A 156 4.91 -1.88 -6.16
N VAL A 157 3.84 -1.48 -6.87
CA VAL A 157 3.93 -0.91 -8.21
C VAL A 157 3.97 0.61 -8.12
N GLY A 158 5.13 1.18 -8.38
CA GLY A 158 5.44 2.60 -8.17
C GLY A 158 6.15 2.82 -6.83
N LEU A 159 7.34 2.23 -6.68
CA LEU A 159 8.15 2.37 -5.45
C LEU A 159 8.27 3.83 -5.00
N GLY A 160 8.53 4.74 -5.94
CA GLY A 160 8.71 6.16 -5.66
C GLY A 160 9.73 6.38 -4.54
N ALA A 161 9.29 7.06 -3.48
CA ALA A 161 10.12 7.34 -2.30
C ALA A 161 9.99 6.27 -1.19
N ALA A 162 9.52 5.07 -1.52
CA ALA A 162 9.32 3.90 -0.65
C ALA A 162 8.27 4.05 0.47
N GLY A 163 7.49 5.13 0.48
CA GLY A 163 6.53 5.42 1.54
C GLY A 163 5.51 4.30 1.81
N ASN A 164 4.85 3.80 0.75
CA ASN A 164 3.85 2.73 0.89
C ASN A 164 4.47 1.41 1.38
N ALA A 165 5.63 1.04 0.82
CA ALA A 165 6.32 -0.20 1.17
C ALA A 165 6.80 -0.20 2.63
N ILE A 166 7.33 0.93 3.13
CA ILE A 166 7.69 1.09 4.54
C ILE A 166 6.46 0.87 5.43
N VAL A 167 5.36 1.56 5.14
CA VAL A 167 4.13 1.46 5.95
C VAL A 167 3.58 0.03 5.94
N ALA A 168 3.64 -0.66 4.79
CA ALA A 168 3.22 -2.05 4.69
C ALA A 168 4.11 -2.98 5.53
N LEU A 169 5.44 -2.83 5.45
CA LEU A 169 6.38 -3.65 6.22
C LEU A 169 6.25 -3.44 7.73
N GLU A 170 6.11 -2.19 8.19
CA GLU A 170 5.82 -1.88 9.59
C GLU A 170 4.51 -2.55 10.03
N ALA A 171 3.46 -2.48 9.19
CA ALA A 171 2.18 -3.08 9.52
C ALA A 171 2.22 -4.62 9.61
N LEU A 172 3.03 -5.27 8.75
CA LEU A 172 3.23 -6.71 8.76
C LEU A 172 4.03 -7.15 10.00
N ASP A 173 5.10 -6.43 10.33
CA ASP A 173 5.92 -6.68 11.52
C ASP A 173 5.09 -6.55 12.81
N ASP A 174 4.33 -5.46 12.94
CA ASP A 174 3.41 -5.23 14.07
C ASP A 174 2.35 -6.34 14.21
N ALA A 175 1.95 -6.96 13.10
CA ALA A 175 0.96 -8.04 13.08
C ALA A 175 1.57 -9.42 13.41
N GLY A 176 2.89 -9.51 13.60
CA GLY A 176 3.60 -10.76 13.87
C GLY A 176 3.81 -11.62 12.64
N CYS A 177 3.91 -11.00 11.45
CA CYS A 177 4.30 -11.70 10.23
C CYS A 177 5.70 -12.30 10.39
N ALA A 178 5.86 -13.61 10.22
CA ALA A 178 7.17 -14.26 10.37
C ALA A 178 8.12 -13.91 9.21
N ARG A 179 7.60 -13.88 7.98
CA ARG A 179 8.38 -13.61 6.77
C ARG A 179 7.61 -12.81 5.75
N ALA A 180 8.18 -11.71 5.28
CA ALA A 180 7.64 -10.87 4.22
C ALA A 180 8.57 -10.86 3.01
N ARG A 181 7.97 -10.88 1.81
CA ARG A 181 8.67 -10.60 0.56
C ARG A 181 8.04 -9.42 -0.13
N VAL A 182 8.85 -8.42 -0.48
CA VAL A 182 8.41 -7.25 -1.24
C VAL A 182 9.09 -7.27 -2.59
N VAL A 183 8.30 -7.18 -3.66
CA VAL A 183 8.80 -6.93 -5.01
C VAL A 183 8.29 -5.56 -5.44
N SER A 184 9.18 -4.57 -5.37
CA SER A 184 8.89 -3.20 -5.78
C SER A 184 9.25 -3.00 -7.26
N PHE A 185 8.40 -2.30 -7.98
CA PHE A 185 8.59 -1.96 -9.39
C PHE A 185 8.60 -0.45 -9.54
N ASP A 186 9.56 0.07 -10.28
CA ASP A 186 9.59 1.48 -10.67
C ASP A 186 10.39 1.63 -11.96
N ARG A 187 10.08 2.62 -12.78
CA ARG A 187 10.87 2.89 -13.99
C ARG A 187 12.29 3.35 -13.63
N THR A 188 12.47 4.03 -12.50
CA THR A 188 13.78 4.49 -12.04
C THR A 188 13.92 4.35 -10.53
N ILE A 189 15.16 4.29 -10.04
CA ILE A 189 15.46 4.35 -8.59
C ILE A 189 15.61 5.81 -8.10
N GLY A 190 15.34 6.78 -8.97
CA GLY A 190 15.67 8.20 -8.74
C GLY A 190 14.94 8.79 -7.55
N ALA A 191 13.64 8.55 -7.44
CA ALA A 191 12.82 9.03 -6.34
C ALA A 191 13.30 8.52 -4.97
N LEU A 192 13.70 7.23 -4.88
CA LEU A 192 14.25 6.66 -3.65
C LEU A 192 15.59 7.30 -3.28
N ARG A 193 16.50 7.45 -4.25
CA ARG A 193 17.80 8.11 -4.03
C ARG A 193 17.63 9.56 -3.58
N PHE A 194 16.70 10.27 -4.20
CA PHE A 194 16.36 11.64 -3.84
C PHE A 194 15.80 11.72 -2.41
N ALA A 195 14.94 10.78 -2.04
CA ALA A 195 14.36 10.71 -0.70
C ALA A 195 15.43 10.41 0.36
N LEU A 196 16.34 9.48 0.10
CA LEU A 196 17.48 9.17 0.97
C LEU A 196 18.39 10.38 1.21
N ALA A 197 18.72 11.12 0.14
CA ALA A 197 19.52 12.35 0.25
C ALA A 197 18.84 13.44 1.11
N ASN A 198 17.53 13.31 1.34
CA ASN A 198 16.68 14.25 2.06
C ASN A 198 15.99 13.65 3.28
N ALA A 199 16.46 12.49 3.78
CA ALA A 199 15.77 11.70 4.81
C ALA A 199 15.45 12.52 6.06
N GLY A 200 16.40 13.34 6.54
CA GLY A 200 16.22 14.19 7.72
C GLY A 200 15.10 15.24 7.59
N ARG A 201 14.71 15.63 6.37
CA ARG A 201 13.58 16.55 6.14
C ARG A 201 12.26 15.82 5.98
N LEU A 202 12.28 14.62 5.39
CA LEU A 202 11.11 13.81 5.15
C LEU A 202 10.59 13.14 6.42
N GLY A 203 11.47 12.78 7.36
CA GLY A 203 11.15 12.24 8.68
C GLY A 203 10.63 10.80 8.68
N TYR A 204 9.82 10.39 7.71
CA TYR A 204 9.27 9.01 7.66
C TYR A 204 10.31 7.94 7.31
N LEU A 205 11.50 8.35 6.83
CA LEU A 205 12.61 7.45 6.51
C LEU A 205 13.50 7.14 7.72
N GLU A 206 13.27 7.76 8.87
CA GLU A 206 14.09 7.56 10.07
C GLU A 206 14.11 6.08 10.47
N GLY A 207 15.31 5.51 10.55
CA GLY A 207 15.53 4.10 10.88
C GLY A 207 15.45 3.14 9.69
N TRP A 208 15.20 3.65 8.48
CA TRP A 208 15.15 2.87 7.23
C TRP A 208 16.33 3.13 6.30
N GLU A 209 17.15 4.14 6.57
CA GLU A 209 18.16 4.65 5.64
C GLU A 209 19.11 3.54 5.17
N GLY A 210 19.71 2.78 6.10
CA GLY A 210 20.65 1.71 5.73
C GLY A 210 20.01 0.58 4.92
N ARG A 211 18.74 0.24 5.20
CA ARG A 211 17.99 -0.80 4.45
C ARG A 211 17.69 -0.32 3.03
N LEU A 212 17.29 0.93 2.89
CA LEU A 212 16.93 1.55 1.62
C LEU A 212 18.18 1.91 0.78
N GLU A 213 19.31 2.23 1.41
CA GLU A 213 20.60 2.36 0.74
C GLU A 213 21.03 1.03 0.10
N GLY A 214 20.86 -0.08 0.82
CA GLY A 214 21.07 -1.43 0.29
C GLY A 214 20.19 -1.71 -0.92
N LEU A 215 18.87 -1.46 -0.79
CA LEU A 215 17.92 -1.63 -1.87
C LEU A 215 18.26 -0.76 -3.10
N ALA A 216 18.59 0.52 -2.90
CA ALA A 216 18.92 1.45 -3.97
C ALA A 216 20.26 1.15 -4.65
N GLY A 217 21.21 0.56 -3.91
CA GLY A 217 22.56 0.23 -4.38
C GLY A 217 22.65 -1.12 -5.07
N CYS A 218 22.04 -2.16 -4.50
CA CYS A 218 22.15 -3.55 -4.95
C CYS A 218 20.93 -4.04 -5.73
N GLY A 219 19.83 -3.29 -5.73
CA GLY A 219 18.55 -3.73 -6.28
C GLY A 219 17.81 -4.73 -5.39
N SER A 220 18.37 -5.08 -4.23
CA SER A 220 17.72 -5.90 -3.22
C SER A 220 18.26 -5.60 -1.82
N ALA A 221 17.48 -5.96 -0.80
CA ALA A 221 17.85 -5.90 0.60
C ALA A 221 17.20 -7.05 1.37
N GLU A 222 17.98 -7.67 2.27
CA GLU A 222 17.48 -8.65 3.24
C GLU A 222 17.78 -8.15 4.65
N PHE A 223 16.78 -8.17 5.53
CA PHE A 223 16.92 -7.70 6.90
C PHE A 223 15.83 -8.25 7.82
N GLU A 224 16.07 -8.16 9.13
CA GLU A 224 15.07 -8.44 10.15
C GLU A 224 14.47 -7.12 10.66
N MET A 225 13.16 -7.12 10.87
CA MET A 225 12.42 -6.04 11.50
C MET A 225 12.41 -6.18 13.03
N PRO A 226 12.20 -5.09 13.81
CA PRO A 226 12.23 -5.16 15.27
C PRO A 226 11.25 -6.15 15.91
N GLY A 227 10.10 -6.41 15.29
CA GLY A 227 9.13 -7.42 15.71
C GLY A 227 9.49 -8.86 15.32
N GLY A 228 10.62 -9.06 14.64
CA GLY A 228 11.14 -10.36 14.23
C GLY A 228 10.69 -10.81 12.83
N CYS A 229 10.05 -9.94 12.05
CA CYS A 229 9.72 -10.26 10.66
C CYS A 229 10.99 -10.34 9.79
N GLU A 230 11.25 -11.48 9.17
CA GLU A 230 12.30 -11.63 8.16
C GLU A 230 11.83 -11.04 6.82
N VAL A 231 12.55 -10.05 6.29
CA VAL A 231 12.18 -9.34 5.07
C VAL A 231 13.19 -9.62 3.96
N ALA A 232 12.67 -10.04 2.80
CA ALA A 232 13.39 -10.02 1.53
C ALA A 232 12.73 -8.99 0.60
N TRP A 233 13.48 -7.98 0.17
CA TRP A 233 12.97 -6.88 -0.65
C TRP A 233 13.78 -6.76 -1.94
N ASP A 234 13.13 -6.99 -3.07
CA ASP A 234 13.69 -6.78 -4.40
C ASP A 234 13.12 -5.51 -5.06
N CYS A 235 13.95 -4.78 -5.79
CA CYS A 235 13.56 -3.66 -6.63
C CYS A 235 13.84 -3.97 -8.10
N VAL A 236 12.78 -4.05 -8.90
CA VAL A 236 12.83 -4.27 -10.34
C VAL A 236 12.70 -2.93 -11.06
N VAL A 237 13.81 -2.44 -11.59
CA VAL A 237 13.85 -1.18 -12.33
C VAL A 237 13.48 -1.42 -13.80
N GLY A 238 12.39 -0.81 -14.26
CA GLY A 238 11.95 -0.88 -15.65
C GLY A 238 10.51 -0.39 -15.86
N ASP A 239 10.14 -0.25 -17.12
CA ASP A 239 8.75 0.09 -17.48
C ASP A 239 7.80 -1.05 -17.12
N PHE A 240 6.97 -0.88 -16.09
CA PHE A 240 6.13 -1.95 -15.55
C PHE A 240 5.20 -2.61 -16.59
N PRO A 241 4.51 -1.88 -17.50
CA PRO A 241 3.75 -2.50 -18.57
C PRO A 241 4.60 -3.35 -19.54
N ALA A 242 5.84 -2.92 -19.84
CA ALA A 242 6.79 -3.72 -20.60
C ALA A 242 7.26 -4.95 -19.82
N LEU A 243 7.59 -4.80 -18.54
CA LEU A 243 8.01 -5.91 -17.67
C LEU A 243 6.95 -7.01 -17.63
N LEU A 244 5.68 -6.68 -17.38
CA LEU A 244 4.60 -7.68 -17.42
C LEU A 244 4.37 -8.26 -18.82
N ARG A 245 4.70 -7.52 -19.88
CA ARG A 245 4.52 -7.99 -21.26
C ARG A 245 5.58 -9.01 -21.66
N ASP A 246 6.82 -8.73 -21.30
CA ASP A 246 8.00 -9.42 -21.82
C ASP A 246 8.44 -10.55 -20.88
N SER A 247 8.09 -10.47 -19.58
CA SER A 247 8.35 -11.52 -18.61
C SER A 247 7.29 -12.61 -18.65
N PRO A 248 7.67 -13.90 -18.63
CA PRO A 248 6.75 -15.01 -18.43
C PRO A 248 5.97 -14.89 -17.11
N VAL A 249 4.73 -15.39 -17.10
CA VAL A 249 3.98 -15.56 -15.84
C VAL A 249 4.75 -16.49 -14.91
N GLY A 250 4.84 -16.12 -13.63
CA GLY A 250 5.64 -16.84 -12.63
C GLY A 250 7.10 -16.38 -12.53
N THR A 251 7.51 -15.35 -13.29
CA THR A 251 8.83 -14.71 -13.11
C THR A 251 9.02 -14.19 -11.68
N TRP A 252 7.94 -13.64 -11.09
CA TRP A 252 7.89 -13.20 -9.70
C TRP A 252 6.92 -14.06 -8.90
N PRO A 253 7.13 -14.22 -7.58
CA PRO A 253 6.21 -14.96 -6.73
C PRO A 253 4.83 -14.31 -6.75
N PRO A 254 3.75 -15.11 -6.72
CA PRO A 254 2.40 -14.60 -6.73
C PRO A 254 2.15 -13.74 -5.47
N PRO A 255 1.65 -12.51 -5.61
CA PRO A 255 1.43 -11.63 -4.48
C PRO A 255 0.17 -12.01 -3.70
N HIS A 256 0.24 -11.85 -2.39
CA HIS A 256 -0.94 -11.80 -1.52
C HIS A 256 -1.60 -10.43 -1.60
N ALA A 257 -0.81 -9.37 -1.80
CA ALA A 257 -1.26 -7.99 -1.91
C ALA A 257 -0.53 -7.25 -3.05
N VAL A 258 -1.27 -6.43 -3.80
CA VAL A 258 -0.71 -5.54 -4.81
C VAL A 258 -1.03 -4.11 -4.40
N MET A 259 -0.02 -3.34 -4.04
CA MET A 259 -0.10 -1.89 -3.90
C MET A 259 0.15 -1.28 -5.28
N TYR A 260 -0.87 -0.64 -5.85
CA TYR A 260 -0.81 -0.10 -7.21
C TYR A 260 -0.86 1.43 -7.17
N ASP A 261 0.31 2.07 -7.14
CA ASP A 261 0.46 3.52 -6.95
C ASP A 261 1.21 4.19 -8.11
N ALA A 262 0.78 3.90 -9.33
CA ALA A 262 1.25 4.62 -10.50
C ALA A 262 0.79 6.09 -10.48
N PHE A 263 1.52 6.96 -11.19
CA PHE A 263 1.04 8.31 -11.49
C PHE A 263 -0.33 8.30 -12.15
N SER A 264 -1.05 9.42 -12.07
CA SER A 264 -2.45 9.50 -12.50
C SER A 264 -2.68 9.05 -13.95
N PRO A 265 -3.90 8.63 -14.31
CA PRO A 265 -4.23 8.22 -15.68
C PRO A 265 -3.92 9.25 -16.77
N ALA A 266 -3.95 10.55 -16.42
CA ALA A 266 -3.60 11.60 -17.36
C ALA A 266 -2.10 11.62 -17.67
N LYS A 267 -1.25 11.18 -16.74
CA LYS A 267 0.21 11.19 -16.85
C LYS A 267 0.78 9.84 -17.28
N CYS A 268 0.20 8.73 -16.83
CA CYS A 268 0.67 7.38 -17.15
C CYS A 268 -0.44 6.48 -17.70
N PRO A 269 -1.11 6.84 -18.82
CA PRO A 269 -2.31 6.14 -19.31
C PRO A 269 -2.10 4.64 -19.56
N ASP A 270 -0.88 4.22 -19.93
CA ASP A 270 -0.57 2.82 -20.19
C ASP A 270 -0.75 1.91 -18.96
N MET A 271 -0.47 2.45 -17.76
CA MET A 271 -0.69 1.79 -16.46
C MET A 271 -2.18 1.54 -16.21
N TRP A 272 -3.06 2.38 -16.76
CA TRP A 272 -4.50 2.33 -16.50
C TRP A 272 -5.30 1.71 -17.64
N SER A 273 -4.62 1.14 -18.63
CA SER A 273 -5.28 0.48 -19.77
C SER A 273 -5.86 -0.88 -19.38
N LEU A 274 -7.02 -1.24 -19.95
CA LEU A 274 -7.63 -2.57 -19.75
C LEU A 274 -6.63 -3.68 -20.11
N LYS A 275 -5.89 -3.51 -21.22
CA LYS A 275 -4.87 -4.45 -21.67
C LYS A 275 -3.79 -4.69 -20.61
N HIS A 276 -3.34 -3.64 -19.93
CA HIS A 276 -2.36 -3.75 -18.85
C HIS A 276 -2.96 -4.47 -17.64
N LEU A 277 -4.14 -4.06 -17.18
CA LEU A 277 -4.78 -4.65 -16.01
C LEU A 277 -5.15 -6.14 -16.20
N THR A 278 -5.53 -6.54 -17.42
CA THR A 278 -5.73 -7.97 -17.75
C THR A 278 -4.43 -8.76 -17.61
N ARG A 279 -3.31 -8.22 -18.11
CA ARG A 279 -1.99 -8.85 -17.98
C ARG A 279 -1.55 -8.96 -16.53
N LEU A 280 -1.73 -7.88 -15.76
CA LEU A 280 -1.42 -7.87 -14.33
C LEU A 280 -2.19 -8.99 -13.61
N ARG A 281 -3.47 -9.15 -13.91
CA ARG A 281 -4.28 -10.24 -13.33
C ARG A 281 -3.73 -11.63 -13.68
N GLU A 282 -3.24 -11.87 -14.89
CA GLU A 282 -2.63 -13.16 -15.28
C GLU A 282 -1.40 -13.48 -14.43
N HIS A 283 -0.54 -12.47 -14.24
CA HIS A 283 0.66 -12.56 -13.41
C HIS A 283 0.36 -12.78 -11.93
N VAL A 284 -0.70 -12.14 -11.42
CA VAL A 284 -1.15 -12.28 -10.03
C VAL A 284 -1.87 -13.61 -9.77
N GLY A 285 -2.69 -14.08 -10.72
CA GLY A 285 -3.57 -15.24 -10.55
C GLY A 285 -2.89 -16.61 -10.68
N ALA A 286 -1.62 -16.66 -11.07
CA ALA A 286 -0.90 -17.91 -11.33
C ALA A 286 -0.55 -18.74 -10.07
N GLY A 287 -0.86 -18.24 -8.86
CA GLY A 287 -0.65 -18.94 -7.60
C GLY A 287 -1.82 -19.79 -7.09
N GLY A 288 -2.94 -19.87 -7.82
CA GLY A 288 -4.19 -20.50 -7.35
C GLY A 288 -4.34 -22.01 -7.59
N GLY A 289 -3.24 -22.75 -7.81
CA GLY A 289 -3.26 -24.20 -8.08
C GLY A 289 -2.54 -25.00 -7.01
N GLY A 290 -3.20 -25.18 -5.86
CA GLY A 290 -2.76 -26.04 -4.77
C GLY A 290 -3.94 -26.48 -3.92
#